data_AF-A0AAJ2G309-F1
#
_entry.id   AF-A0AAJ2G309-F1
#
_cell.length_a   1.000
_cell.length_b   1.000
_cell.length_c   1.000
_cell.angle_alpha   90.00
_cell.angle_beta   90.00
_cell.angle_gamma   90.00
#
_symmetry.space_group_name_H-M   'P 1'
#
loop_
_entity.id
_entity.type
_entity.pdbx_description
1 polymer ?
#
loop_
_entity_poly.entity_id
_entity_poly.type
_entity_poly.pdbx_seq_one_letter_code
_entity_poly.pdbx_strand_id
1 'polypeptide(L)' 'MTPSSHTTESEDSVCLAYGRQVKELLNAGTPTEMLDHLWCIYSDAMAFQQEAGYNPRVSDIFMTFRELVFFIQRIESVRV' A
#
# COMPACT_ATOMS: atom_id res chain seq x y z
N MET A 1 34.39 -14.95 27.23
CA MET A 1 32.93 -14.74 27.10
C MET A 1 32.74 -13.58 26.14
N THR A 2 32.41 -13.87 24.89
CA THR A 2 32.03 -12.86 23.89
C THR A 2 30.55 -12.54 24.10
N PRO A 3 30.15 -11.27 24.31
CA PRO A 3 28.74 -10.94 24.38
C PRO A 3 28.15 -11.14 22.98
N SER A 4 27.14 -12.02 22.90
CA SER A 4 26.30 -12.18 21.72
C SER A 4 25.57 -10.86 21.48
N SER A 5 26.02 -10.08 20.49
CA SER A 5 25.27 -8.95 19.97
C SER A 5 24.04 -9.50 19.27
N HIS A 6 22.99 -9.77 20.02
CA HIS A 6 21.65 -9.83 19.47
C HIS A 6 21.28 -8.41 19.06
N THR A 7 21.63 -8.04 17.83
CA THR A 7 21.09 -6.86 17.15
C THR A 7 19.60 -7.10 16.97
N THR A 8 18.81 -6.79 17.99
CA THR A 8 17.43 -6.39 17.82
C THR A 8 17.48 -5.17 16.90
N GLU A 9 17.01 -5.30 15.66
CA GLU A 9 16.86 -4.15 14.77
C GLU A 9 16.11 -3.05 15.54
N SER A 10 16.72 -1.87 15.64
CA SER A 10 16.05 -0.74 16.27
C SER A 10 14.77 -0.44 15.50
N GLU A 11 13.66 -0.22 16.20
CA GLU A 11 12.37 0.16 15.59
C GLU A 11 12.51 1.37 14.65
N ASP A 12 13.43 2.28 14.98
CA ASP A 12 13.78 3.42 14.14
C ASP A 12 14.36 3.00 12.79
N SER A 13 15.20 1.96 12.77
CA SER A 13 15.81 1.44 11.53
C SER A 13 14.75 0.84 10.62
N VAL A 14 13.79 0.13 11.20
CA VAL A 14 12.64 -0.45 10.48
C VAL A 14 11.74 0.66 9.91
N CYS A 15 11.43 1.68 10.72
CA CYS A 15 10.66 2.83 10.28
C CYS A 15 11.33 3.57 9.11
N LEU A 16 12.65 3.80 9.18
CA LEU A 16 13.41 4.42 8.12
C LEU A 16 13.44 3.57 6.83
N ALA A 17 13.51 2.25 6.95
CA ALA A 17 13.46 1.34 5.81
C ALA A 17 12.09 1.43 5.10
N TYR A 18 10.98 1.40 5.86
CA TYR A 18 9.65 1.60 5.28
C TYR A 18 9.49 2.99 4.65
N GLY A 19 9.96 4.05 5.32
CA GLY A 19 9.94 5.40 4.77
C GLY A 19 10.68 5.52 3.44
N ARG A 20 11.80 4.81 3.28
CA ARG A 20 12.53 4.75 2.00
C ARG A 20 11.71 4.08 0.90
N GLN A 21 11.08 2.95 1.19
CA GLN A 21 10.23 2.24 0.23
C GLN A 21 9.03 3.10 -0.21
N VAL A 22 8.40 3.79 0.74
CA VAL A 22 7.32 4.74 0.44
C VAL A 22 7.81 5.89 -0.42
N LYS A 23 8.98 6.46 -0.11
CA LYS A 23 9.57 7.52 -0.93
C LYS A 23 9.86 7.06 -2.36
N GLU A 24 10.39 5.86 -2.53
CA GLU A 24 10.65 5.27 -3.85
C GLU A 24 9.35 5.06 -4.64
N LEU A 25 8.30 4.57 -3.98
CA LEU A 25 6.97 4.42 -4.59
C LEU A 25 6.42 5.78 -5.09
N LEU A 26 6.55 6.85 -4.30
CA LEU A 26 6.09 8.19 -4.68
C LEU A 26 6.97 8.88 -5.75
N ASN A 27 8.12 8.30 -6.11
CA ASN A 27 8.87 8.73 -7.28
C ASN A 27 8.31 8.10 -8.57
N ALA A 28 7.56 7.01 -8.49
CA ALA A 28 6.96 6.33 -9.65
C ALA A 28 5.70 7.05 -10.17
N GLY A 29 5.07 7.88 -9.34
CA GLY A 29 3.90 8.67 -9.70
C GLY A 29 3.44 9.58 -8.57
N THR A 30 2.59 10.56 -8.89
CA THR A 30 1.95 11.41 -7.89
C THR A 30 0.85 10.65 -7.14
N PRO A 31 0.53 11.04 -5.88
CA PRO A 31 -0.59 10.44 -5.14
C PRO A 31 -1.90 10.44 -5.93
N THR A 32 -2.20 11.53 -6.65
CA THR A 32 -3.39 11.64 -7.50
C THR A 32 -3.39 10.59 -8.62
N GLU A 33 -2.30 10.47 -9.38
CA GLU A 33 -2.17 9.46 -10.45
C GLU A 33 -2.28 8.04 -9.88
N MET A 34 -1.68 7.78 -8.71
CA MET A 34 -1.78 6.49 -8.05
C MET A 34 -3.20 6.16 -7.62
N LEU A 35 -3.98 7.15 -7.15
CA LEU A 35 -5.39 6.96 -6.81
C LEU A 35 -6.21 6.60 -8.05
N ASP A 36 -6.00 7.33 -9.16
CA ASP A 36 -6.67 7.04 -10.42
C ASP A 36 -6.36 5.61 -10.90
N HIS A 37 -5.09 5.20 -10.84
CA HIS A 37 -4.69 3.83 -11.17
C HIS A 37 -5.34 2.78 -10.28
N LEU A 38 -5.39 3.00 -8.96
CA LEU A 38 -6.04 2.08 -8.02
C LEU A 38 -7.53 1.92 -8.32
N TRP A 39 -8.22 3.02 -8.63
CA TRP A 39 -9.63 3.00 -9.02
C TRP A 39 -9.84 2.23 -10.32
N CYS A 40 -9.02 2.46 -11.35
CA CYS A 40 -9.07 1.70 -12.61
C CYS A 40 -8.88 0.19 -12.37
N ILE A 41 -7.85 -0.20 -11.60
CA ILE A 41 -7.59 -1.61 -11.30
C ILE A 41 -8.78 -2.25 -10.58
N TYR A 42 -9.34 -1.57 -9.58
CA TYR A 42 -10.47 -2.09 -8.83
C TYR A 42 -11.76 -2.14 -9.66
N SER A 43 -12.06 -1.11 -10.44
CA SER A 43 -13.26 -1.07 -11.29
C SER A 43 -13.23 -2.16 -12.34
N ASP A 44 -12.09 -2.36 -12.99
CA ASP A 44 -11.94 -3.40 -14.02
C ASP A 44 -12.03 -4.80 -13.40
N ALA A 45 -11.43 -5.00 -12.22
CA ALA A 45 -11.58 -6.24 -11.49
C ALA A 45 -13.05 -6.52 -11.11
N MET A 46 -13.80 -5.50 -10.67
CA MET A 46 -15.22 -5.66 -10.32
C MET A 46 -16.11 -5.88 -11.54
N ALA A 47 -15.82 -5.22 -12.66
CA ALA A 47 -16.50 -5.46 -13.93
C ALA A 47 -16.33 -6.93 -14.37
N PHE A 48 -15.10 -7.44 -14.33
CA PHE A 48 -14.83 -8.85 -14.63
C PHE A 48 -15.50 -9.81 -13.64
N GLN A 49 -15.56 -9.47 -12.36
CA GLN A 49 -16.23 -10.31 -11.35
C GLN A 49 -17.73 -10.48 -11.61
N GLN A 50 -18.40 -9.47 -12.17
CA GLN A 50 -19.80 -9.60 -12.55
C GLN A 50 -20.01 -10.69 -13.62
N GLU A 51 -19.01 -10.91 -14.48
CA GLU A 51 -19.03 -11.93 -15.53
C GLU A 51 -18.55 -13.30 -15.03
N ALA A 52 -17.57 -13.32 -14.11
CA ALA A 52 -16.91 -14.54 -13.64
C ALA A 52 -17.72 -15.30 -12.55
N GLY A 53 -18.73 -14.68 -11.95
CA GLY A 53 -19.58 -15.29 -10.93
C GLY A 53 -19.10 -15.07 -9.49
N TYR A 54 -19.48 -15.95 -8.56
CA TYR A 54 -19.22 -15.75 -7.14
C TYR A 54 -17.72 -15.82 -6.79
N ASN A 55 -17.20 -14.74 -6.21
CA ASN A 55 -15.87 -14.70 -5.62
C ASN A 55 -15.95 -14.51 -4.10
N PRO A 56 -15.57 -15.53 -3.30
CA PRO A 56 -15.63 -15.45 -1.83
C PRO A 56 -14.67 -14.42 -1.23
N ARG A 57 -13.70 -13.92 -1.99
CA ARG A 57 -12.71 -12.93 -1.53
C ARG A 57 -13.09 -11.49 -1.87
N VAL A 58 -14.27 -11.25 -2.47
CA VAL A 58 -14.65 -9.90 -2.94
C VAL A 58 -14.61 -8.87 -1.82
N SER A 59 -15.03 -9.23 -0.61
CA SER A 59 -14.98 -8.36 0.56
C SER A 59 -13.55 -8.05 0.98
N ASP A 60 -12.65 -9.04 1.00
CA ASP A 60 -11.24 -8.85 1.37
C ASP A 60 -10.49 -7.98 0.36
N ILE A 61 -10.80 -8.17 -0.92
CA ILE A 61 -10.25 -7.37 -2.03
C ILE A 61 -10.69 -5.92 -1.88
N PHE A 62 -11.98 -5.68 -1.62
CA PHE A 62 -12.49 -4.33 -1.36
C PHE A 62 -11.82 -3.67 -0.15
N MET A 63 -11.66 -4.41 0.96
CA MET A 63 -11.00 -3.88 2.16
C MET A 63 -9.55 -3.47 1.84
N THR A 64 -8.81 -4.31 1.12
CA THR A 64 -7.43 -4.02 0.72
C THR A 64 -7.36 -2.78 -0.17
N PHE A 65 -8.23 -2.70 -1.19
CA PHE A 65 -8.35 -1.53 -2.05
C PHE A 65 -8.62 -0.25 -1.23
N ARG A 66 -9.60 -0.29 -0.31
CA ARG A 66 -9.96 0.85 0.54
C ARG A 66 -8.78 1.32 1.39
N GLU A 67 -8.06 0.39 2.03
CA GLU A 67 -6.91 0.74 2.87
C GLU A 67 -5.78 1.36 2.05
N LEU A 68 -5.54 0.88 0.82
CA LEU A 68 -4.57 1.47 -0.09
C LEU A 68 -4.97 2.89 -0.53
N VAL A 69 -6.24 3.12 -0.88
CA VAL A 69 -6.75 4.46 -1.19
C VAL A 69 -6.52 5.42 -0.01
N PHE A 70 -6.91 5.02 1.20
CA PHE A 70 -6.71 5.84 2.39
C PHE A 70 -5.24 6.05 2.74
N PHE A 71 -4.38 5.08 2.46
CA PHE A 71 -2.94 5.24 2.63
C PHE A 71 -2.38 6.32 1.70
N ILE A 72 -2.71 6.29 0.41
CA ILE A 72 -2.21 7.28 -0.56
C ILE A 72 -2.77 8.68 -0.27
N GLN A 73 -4.05 8.80 0.09
CA GLN A 73 -4.64 10.09 0.51
C GLN A 73 -3.95 10.67 1.76
N ARG A 74 -3.62 9.82 2.75
CA ARG A 74 -2.88 10.28 3.93
C ARG A 74 -1.47 10.74 3.57
N ILE A 75 -0.76 10.03 2.69
CA ILE A 75 0.56 10.46 2.23
C ILE A 75 0.51 11.84 1.57
N GLU A 76 -0.50 12.08 0.73
CA GLU A 76 -0.69 13.38 0.09
C GLU A 76 -0.81 14.50 1.12
N SER A 77 -1.52 14.27 2.23
CA SER A 77 -1.63 15.24 3.33
C SER A 77 -0.35 15.48 4.12
N VAL A 78 0.63 14.59 4.03
CA VAL A 78 1.92 14.66 4.77
C VAL A 78 3.03 15.29 3.91
N ARG A 79 2.89 15.34 2.58
CA ARG A 79 3.82 16.07 1.70
C ARG A 79 3.62 17.59 1.92
N VAL A 80 4.44 18.17 2.80
CA VAL A 80 4.68 19.63 2.88
C VAL A 80 5.73 20.02 1.85
#